data_AF-A0A7S3HHK6-F1
#
_entry.id   AF-A0A7S3HHK6-F1
#
_cell.length_a   1.000
_cell.length_b   1.000
_cell.length_c   1.000
_cell.angle_alpha   90.00
_cell.angle_beta   90.00
_cell.angle_gamma   90.00
#
_symmetry.space_group_name_H-M   'P 1'
#
loop_
_entity.id
_entity.type
_entity.pdbx_description
1 polymer ?
#
loop_
_entity_poly.entity_id
_entity_poly.type
_entity_poly.pdbx_seq_one_letter_code
_entity_poly.pdbx_strand_id
1 'polypeptide(L)'
;MRDISSQWILQSSSRQRQSRLEQVHVANVGLVSVLKANNYTLEQGESSIFEKEALRHKQWAFGGANKKGKKFEHQDYCQYCWNYGSLICCAYCPASYHLQCVDLKAVPCAMWSCPHHAGCVTCGRRGAAAGFLFRCETCPNSYCEDCLPAEHHFVGECKRWAELGYATRVAPASFIAPLTVPSLPCSRCITLRLRRRLVVVQ
;
A
#
# COMPACT_ATOMS: atom_id res chain seq x y z
N MET A 1 28.44 42.54 48.80
CA MET A 1 27.92 41.24 48.33
C MET A 1 26.44 41.19 48.70
N ARG A 2 25.54 40.98 47.72
CA ARG A 2 24.09 40.95 47.96
C ARG A 2 23.69 39.58 48.49
N ASP A 3 23.00 39.54 49.63
CA ASP A 3 22.61 38.32 50.31
C ASP A 3 21.50 37.59 49.54
N ILE A 4 21.90 36.55 48.80
CA ILE A 4 21.04 35.72 47.95
C ILE A 4 19.90 35.08 48.77
N SER A 5 20.10 34.86 50.07
CA SER A 5 19.14 34.21 50.96
C SER A 5 17.85 35.02 51.12
N SER A 6 17.96 36.36 51.09
CA SER A 6 16.82 37.28 51.19
C SER A 6 15.90 37.25 49.95
N GLN A 7 16.46 36.97 48.76
CA GLN A 7 15.69 36.84 47.52
C GLN A 7 14.87 35.55 47.47
N TRP A 8 15.36 34.47 48.09
CA TRP A 8 14.62 33.20 48.19
C TRP A 8 13.42 33.28 49.12
N ILE A 9 13.53 34.02 50.23
CA ILE A 9 12.43 34.18 51.20
C ILE A 9 11.24 34.93 50.56
N LEU A 10 11.51 35.99 49.79
CA LEU A 10 10.46 36.76 49.08
C LEU A 10 9.81 35.99 47.92
N GLN A 11 10.52 35.06 47.26
CA GLN A 11 9.94 34.21 46.20
C GLN A 11 9.13 33.03 46.72
N SER A 12 9.38 32.59 47.96
CA SER A 12 8.72 31.42 48.57
C SER A 12 7.32 31.71 49.14
N SER A 13 6.96 32.98 49.32
CA SER A 13 5.76 33.37 50.09
C SER A 13 4.41 33.27 49.35
N SER A 14 4.33 32.70 48.13
CA SER A 14 3.01 32.48 47.50
C SER A 14 2.95 31.35 46.48
N ARG A 15 3.39 30.14 46.84
CA ARG A 15 2.91 28.92 46.15
C ARG A 15 2.02 28.12 47.09
N GLN A 16 0.76 28.56 47.23
CA GLN A 16 -0.27 27.70 47.80
C GLN A 16 -0.42 26.47 46.88
N ARG A 17 -0.02 25.31 47.37
CA ARG A 17 -0.20 24.02 46.70
C ARG A 17 -1.70 23.72 46.63
N GLN A 18 -2.34 24.10 45.53
CA GLN A 18 -3.75 23.81 45.31
C GLN A 18 -3.96 22.28 45.25
N SER A 19 -4.94 21.78 46.00
CA SER A 19 -5.29 20.36 45.99
C SER A 19 -5.77 19.93 44.59
N ARG A 20 -5.36 18.73 44.18
CA ARG A 20 -5.78 18.10 42.92
C ARG A 20 -7.21 17.50 43.00
N LEU A 21 -7.72 17.34 44.22
CA LEU A 21 -9.04 16.81 44.52
C LEU A 21 -10.00 17.95 44.88
N GLU A 22 -11.26 17.79 44.47
CA GLU A 22 -12.39 18.67 44.73
C GLU A 22 -13.58 17.82 45.20
N GLN A 23 -14.32 18.31 46.20
CA GLN A 23 -15.51 17.61 46.69
C GLN A 23 -16.73 18.09 45.91
N VAL A 24 -17.35 17.16 45.19
CA VAL A 24 -18.54 17.41 44.36
C VAL A 24 -19.73 16.75 45.02
N HIS A 25 -20.85 17.46 45.09
CA HIS A 25 -22.10 16.92 45.62
C HIS A 25 -22.88 16.21 44.51
N VAL A 26 -23.06 14.90 44.64
CA VAL A 26 -23.80 14.06 43.69
C VAL A 26 -25.15 13.70 44.30
N ALA A 27 -26.24 13.97 43.57
CA ALA A 27 -27.59 13.64 44.00
C ALA A 27 -27.69 12.16 44.42
N ASN A 28 -28.30 11.89 45.57
CA ASN A 28 -28.48 10.56 46.17
C ASN A 28 -27.21 9.81 46.62
N VAL A 29 -26.01 10.37 46.43
CA VAL A 29 -24.73 9.76 46.83
C VAL A 29 -23.99 10.62 47.86
N GLY A 30 -24.28 11.92 47.91
CA GLY A 30 -23.66 12.86 48.85
C GLY A 30 -22.36 13.45 48.31
N LEU A 31 -21.40 13.74 49.21
CA LEU A 31 -20.14 14.39 48.85
C LEU A 31 -19.10 13.36 48.42
N VAL A 32 -18.62 13.47 47.17
CA VAL A 32 -17.60 12.59 46.60
C VAL A 32 -16.37 13.40 46.21
N SER A 33 -15.19 12.92 46.60
CA SER A 33 -13.91 13.55 46.25
C SER A 33 -13.49 13.12 44.84
N VAL A 34 -13.55 14.03 43.88
CA VAL A 34 -13.20 13.80 42.47
C VAL A 34 -11.91 14.55 42.15
N LEU A 35 -11.10 14.00 41.24
CA LEU A 35 -9.98 14.75 40.67
C LEU A 35 -10.54 15.92 39.84
N LYS A 36 -10.01 17.14 40.04
CA LYS A 36 -10.42 18.32 39.26
C LYS A 36 -10.38 18.08 37.74
N ALA A 37 -9.42 17.27 37.28
CA ALA A 37 -9.27 16.89 35.87
C ALA A 37 -10.41 16.03 35.33
N ASN A 38 -11.13 15.30 36.19
CA ASN A 38 -12.17 14.36 35.82
C ASN A 38 -13.59 14.89 36.14
N ASN A 39 -13.70 16.11 36.67
CA ASN A 39 -14.96 16.75 37.00
C ASN A 39 -15.56 17.41 35.75
N TYR A 40 -16.04 16.60 34.81
CA TYR A 40 -16.63 17.07 33.56
C TYR A 40 -18.13 17.34 33.72
N THR A 41 -18.61 18.45 33.15
CA THR A 41 -20.05 18.65 32.93
C THR A 41 -20.47 18.00 31.62
N LEU A 42 -21.76 17.63 31.49
CA LEU A 42 -22.34 17.04 30.28
C LEU A 42 -22.13 17.89 29.02
N GLU A 43 -21.93 19.21 29.18
CA GLU A 43 -21.70 20.16 28.08
C GLU A 43 -20.21 20.36 27.74
N GLN A 44 -19.29 20.07 28.66
CA GLN A 44 -17.84 20.30 28.51
C GLN A 44 -17.04 19.01 28.30
N GLY A 45 -17.68 17.85 28.35
CA GLY A 45 -17.05 16.57 28.02
C GLY A 45 -16.67 16.51 26.54
N GLU A 46 -15.47 16.00 26.24
CA GLU A 46 -15.12 15.70 24.85
C GLU A 46 -16.07 14.63 24.29
N SER A 47 -16.45 14.77 23.02
CA SER A 47 -17.26 13.76 22.32
C SER A 47 -16.60 12.39 22.38
N SER A 48 -17.43 11.33 22.46
CA SER A 48 -16.96 9.96 22.61
C SER A 48 -15.94 9.61 21.52
N ILE A 49 -14.97 8.74 21.85
CA ILE A 49 -14.01 8.21 20.86
C ILE A 49 -14.76 7.63 19.65
N PHE A 50 -15.89 6.95 19.88
CA PHE A 50 -16.77 6.44 18.83
C PHE A 50 -17.33 7.54 17.91
N GLU A 51 -17.67 8.71 18.44
CA GLU A 51 -18.18 9.82 17.65
C GLU A 51 -17.07 10.52 16.84
N LYS A 52 -15.89 10.68 17.45
CA LYS A 52 -14.68 11.15 16.74
C LYS A 52 -14.28 10.17 15.61
N GLU A 53 -14.35 8.88 15.85
CA GLU A 53 -14.07 7.82 14.86
C GLU A 53 -15.14 7.74 13.77
N ALA A 54 -16.42 7.91 14.11
CA ALA A 54 -17.53 7.90 13.15
C ALA A 54 -17.48 9.10 12.19
N LEU A 55 -17.08 10.28 12.68
CA LEU A 55 -16.83 11.45 11.82
C LEU A 55 -15.67 11.21 10.86
N ARG A 56 -14.61 10.51 11.31
CA ARG A 56 -13.47 10.13 10.47
C ARG A 56 -13.88 9.17 9.34
N HIS A 57 -14.86 8.30 9.57
CA HIS A 57 -15.44 7.43 8.54
C HIS A 57 -16.32 8.18 7.52
N LYS A 58 -17.02 9.25 7.92
CA LYS A 58 -17.80 10.08 6.97
C LYS A 58 -16.93 10.87 6.00
N GLN A 59 -15.68 11.17 6.35
CA GLN A 59 -14.76 11.87 5.44
C GLN A 59 -14.28 11.00 4.27
N TRP A 60 -14.43 9.66 4.35
CA TRP A 60 -14.16 8.72 3.26
C TRP A 60 -15.43 8.36 2.45
N ALA A 61 -16.61 8.74 2.89
CA ALA A 61 -17.86 8.43 2.19
C ALA A 61 -18.05 9.33 0.95
N PHE A 62 -17.76 8.76 -0.22
CA PHE A 62 -18.29 9.16 -1.54
C PHE A 62 -18.16 10.64 -1.93
N GLY A 63 -16.95 11.17 -1.83
CA GLY A 63 -16.49 12.17 -2.80
C GLY A 63 -16.27 11.47 -4.13
N GLY A 64 -17.23 11.61 -5.06
CA GLY A 64 -17.07 11.29 -6.49
C GLY A 64 -16.02 12.20 -7.12
N ALA A 65 -14.76 12.06 -6.71
CA ALA A 65 -13.64 12.71 -7.34
C ALA A 65 -13.47 12.06 -8.70
N ASN A 66 -13.69 12.87 -9.74
CA ASN A 66 -13.26 12.59 -11.11
C ASN A 66 -11.84 12.00 -11.02
N LYS A 67 -11.71 10.68 -11.22
CA LYS A 67 -10.45 9.96 -11.07
C LYS A 67 -9.51 10.54 -12.11
N LYS A 68 -8.69 11.52 -11.73
CA LYS A 68 -7.50 11.91 -12.52
C LYS A 68 -6.82 10.59 -12.88
N GLY A 69 -6.79 10.30 -14.17
CA GLY A 69 -6.26 9.06 -14.72
C GLY A 69 -4.91 8.74 -14.08
N LYS A 70 -4.63 7.45 -13.92
CA LYS A 70 -3.37 6.98 -13.37
C LYS A 70 -2.21 7.70 -14.09
N LYS A 71 -1.39 8.43 -13.33
CA LYS A 71 -0.26 9.23 -13.83
C LYS A 71 0.96 8.34 -14.09
N PHE A 72 0.86 7.38 -14.99
CA PHE A 72 2.03 6.63 -15.42
C PHE A 72 1.96 6.37 -16.92
N GLU A 73 3.14 6.37 -17.52
CA GLU A 73 3.35 6.01 -18.91
C GLU A 73 3.51 4.49 -19.03
N HIS A 74 3.27 3.98 -20.23
CA HIS A 74 3.47 2.57 -20.55
C HIS A 74 4.86 2.35 -21.16
N GLN A 75 5.42 1.16 -20.96
CA GLN A 75 6.72 0.80 -21.53
C GLN A 75 6.62 0.56 -23.05
N ASP A 76 7.69 0.85 -23.80
CA ASP A 76 7.73 0.76 -25.27
C ASP A 76 8.05 -0.64 -25.83
N TYR A 77 8.33 -1.61 -24.95
CA TYR A 77 8.62 -2.99 -25.33
C TYR A 77 7.67 -3.97 -24.64
N CYS A 78 7.47 -5.13 -25.25
CA CYS A 78 6.62 -6.15 -24.69
C CYS A 78 7.24 -6.81 -23.46
N GLN A 79 6.54 -6.84 -22.33
CA GLN A 79 7.02 -7.49 -21.10
C GLN A 79 7.23 -9.00 -21.23
N TYR A 80 6.61 -9.64 -22.22
CA TYR A 80 6.75 -11.07 -22.47
C TYR A 80 7.99 -11.38 -23.34
N CYS A 81 8.18 -10.69 -24.47
CA CYS A 81 9.25 -11.00 -25.43
C CYS A 81 10.38 -9.97 -25.49
N TRP A 82 10.27 -8.85 -24.79
CA TRP A 82 11.26 -7.77 -24.73
C TRP A 82 11.55 -7.08 -26.06
N ASN A 83 10.69 -7.27 -27.06
CA ASN A 83 10.77 -6.62 -28.36
C ASN A 83 9.79 -5.44 -28.45
N TYR A 84 10.16 -4.46 -29.27
CA TYR A 84 9.32 -3.34 -29.68
C TYR A 84 8.34 -3.78 -30.78
N GLY A 85 7.24 -3.02 -30.98
CA GLY A 85 6.25 -3.33 -32.01
C GLY A 85 4.85 -2.80 -31.68
N SER A 86 3.82 -3.52 -32.14
CA SER A 86 2.42 -3.20 -31.87
C SER A 86 1.99 -3.70 -30.49
N LEU A 87 1.96 -2.79 -29.52
CA LEU A 87 1.71 -3.12 -28.13
C LEU A 87 0.32 -2.66 -27.68
N ILE A 88 -0.29 -3.47 -26.80
CA ILE A 88 -1.44 -3.12 -25.99
C ILE A 88 -0.99 -2.79 -24.57
N CYS A 89 -1.64 -1.80 -23.96
CA CYS A 89 -1.29 -1.25 -22.67
C CYS A 89 -2.20 -1.81 -21.56
N CYS A 90 -1.62 -2.17 -20.42
CA CYS A 90 -2.40 -2.55 -19.25
C CYS A 90 -3.06 -1.32 -18.60
N ALA A 91 -4.33 -1.39 -18.24
CA ALA A 91 -5.01 -0.31 -17.53
C ALA A 91 -4.50 -0.09 -16.09
N TYR A 92 -3.76 -1.06 -15.54
CA TYR A 92 -3.44 -1.11 -14.12
C TYR A 92 -1.97 -0.94 -13.75
N CYS A 93 -1.06 -1.16 -14.70
CA CYS A 93 0.39 -1.07 -14.53
C CYS A 93 1.05 -0.58 -15.83
N PRO A 94 2.31 -0.11 -15.81
CA PRO A 94 3.00 0.41 -16.99
C PRO A 94 3.36 -0.67 -18.03
N ALA A 95 3.13 -1.95 -17.75
CA ALA A 95 3.49 -3.04 -18.65
C ALA A 95 2.67 -3.07 -19.95
N SER A 96 3.36 -3.37 -21.05
CA SER A 96 2.84 -3.42 -22.43
C SER A 96 3.08 -4.79 -23.07
N TYR A 97 2.20 -5.21 -23.96
CA TYR A 97 2.19 -6.57 -24.51
C TYR A 97 1.80 -6.62 -25.99
N HIS A 98 2.37 -7.54 -26.77
CA HIS A 98 1.80 -7.88 -28.08
C HIS A 98 0.53 -8.71 -27.92
N LEU A 99 -0.48 -8.51 -28.77
CA LEU A 99 -1.70 -9.33 -28.81
C LEU A 99 -1.39 -10.84 -28.84
N GLN A 100 -0.44 -11.23 -29.68
CA GLN A 100 0.01 -12.62 -29.83
C GLN A 100 0.75 -13.17 -28.61
N CYS A 101 1.36 -12.30 -27.78
CA CYS A 101 2.09 -12.75 -26.59
C CYS A 101 1.17 -12.99 -25.39
N VAL A 102 -0.08 -12.54 -25.46
CA VAL A 102 -1.10 -12.74 -24.43
C VAL A 102 -2.33 -13.48 -24.96
N ASP A 103 -2.18 -14.17 -26.10
CA ASP A 103 -3.20 -14.98 -26.77
C ASP A 103 -4.54 -14.25 -27.00
N LEU A 104 -4.48 -12.94 -27.26
CA LEU A 104 -5.63 -12.10 -27.59
C LEU A 104 -5.80 -12.01 -29.11
N LYS A 105 -7.02 -12.30 -29.59
CA LYS A 105 -7.35 -12.25 -31.02
C LYS A 105 -7.61 -10.85 -31.56
N ALA A 106 -8.03 -9.92 -30.70
CA ALA A 106 -8.37 -8.55 -31.07
C ALA A 106 -7.99 -7.58 -29.95
N VAL A 107 -7.83 -6.30 -30.30
CA VAL A 107 -7.60 -5.23 -29.32
C VAL A 107 -8.83 -5.13 -28.41
N PRO A 108 -8.67 -5.25 -27.08
CA PRO A 108 -9.78 -5.16 -26.16
C PRO A 108 -10.40 -3.75 -26.21
N CYS A 109 -11.72 -3.66 -26.40
CA CYS A 109 -12.44 -2.38 -26.37
C CYS A 109 -12.55 -1.78 -24.96
N ALA A 110 -12.34 -2.58 -23.93
CA ALA A 110 -12.49 -2.21 -22.52
C ALA A 110 -11.16 -2.19 -21.76
N MET A 111 -11.19 -1.83 -20.48
CA MET A 111 -10.01 -1.84 -19.60
C MET A 111 -9.43 -3.25 -19.48
N TRP A 112 -8.32 -3.50 -20.17
CA TRP A 112 -7.61 -4.77 -20.12
C TRP A 112 -6.59 -4.80 -18.98
N SER A 113 -6.46 -5.97 -18.36
CA SER A 113 -5.49 -6.25 -17.30
C SER A 113 -4.50 -7.32 -17.75
N CYS A 114 -3.21 -7.07 -17.52
CA CYS A 114 -2.15 -7.98 -17.92
C CYS A 114 -2.06 -9.23 -17.02
N PRO A 115 -1.32 -10.28 -17.44
CA PRO A 115 -1.21 -11.53 -16.70
C PRO A 115 -0.72 -11.39 -15.25
N HIS A 116 0.07 -10.36 -14.94
CA HIS A 116 0.46 -10.06 -13.57
C HIS A 116 -0.74 -9.81 -12.62
N HIS A 117 -1.88 -9.35 -13.13
CA HIS A 117 -3.11 -9.16 -12.38
C HIS A 117 -4.08 -10.36 -12.47
N ALA A 118 -3.79 -11.33 -13.33
CA ALA A 118 -4.70 -12.43 -13.58
C ALA A 118 -4.76 -13.40 -12.39
N GLY A 119 -3.63 -13.73 -11.76
CA GLY A 119 -3.58 -14.67 -10.63
C GLY A 119 -2.26 -15.40 -10.55
N CYS A 120 -2.08 -16.20 -9.50
CA CYS A 120 -0.87 -17.01 -9.36
C CYS A 120 -0.75 -18.03 -10.49
N VAL A 121 0.39 -18.08 -11.18
CA VAL A 121 0.63 -19.01 -12.30
C VAL A 121 0.71 -20.49 -11.85
N THR A 122 1.04 -20.74 -10.59
CA THR A 122 1.20 -22.09 -10.03
C THR A 122 -0.12 -22.66 -9.54
N CYS A 123 -0.86 -21.93 -8.70
CA CYS A 123 -2.10 -22.41 -8.08
C CYS A 123 -3.38 -21.82 -8.69
N GLY A 124 -3.29 -20.82 -9.57
CA GLY A 124 -4.44 -20.20 -10.22
C GLY A 124 -5.29 -19.28 -9.33
N ARG A 125 -5.01 -19.18 -8.01
CA ARG A 125 -5.75 -18.33 -7.08
C ARG A 125 -5.66 -16.86 -7.46
N ARG A 126 -6.74 -16.10 -7.20
CA ARG A 126 -6.91 -14.69 -7.56
C ARG A 126 -7.57 -13.91 -6.42
N GLY A 127 -7.42 -12.59 -6.42
CA GLY A 127 -8.09 -11.71 -5.47
C GLY A 127 -7.80 -12.12 -4.01
N ALA A 128 -8.82 -12.06 -3.14
CA ALA A 128 -8.68 -12.37 -1.72
C ALA A 128 -8.16 -13.80 -1.45
N ALA A 129 -8.46 -14.77 -2.32
CA ALA A 129 -8.04 -16.16 -2.12
C ALA A 129 -6.54 -16.38 -2.33
N ALA A 130 -5.88 -15.52 -3.12
CA ALA A 130 -4.43 -15.57 -3.33
C ALA A 130 -3.63 -14.73 -2.33
N GLY A 131 -4.32 -13.96 -1.48
CA GLY A 131 -3.67 -12.92 -0.70
C GLY A 131 -2.96 -11.92 -1.61
N PHE A 132 -1.69 -11.64 -1.29
CA PHE A 132 -0.85 -10.77 -2.10
C PHE A 132 -0.28 -11.51 -3.32
N LEU A 133 -0.34 -10.84 -4.48
CA LEU A 133 0.29 -11.32 -5.70
C LEU A 133 1.64 -10.61 -5.90
N PHE A 134 2.70 -11.39 -5.79
CA PHE A 134 4.08 -11.00 -6.11
C PHE A 134 4.30 -11.07 -7.61
N ARG A 135 4.73 -9.97 -8.21
CA ARG A 135 4.87 -9.83 -9.67
C ARG A 135 6.33 -10.00 -10.02
N CYS A 136 6.65 -10.75 -11.06
CA CYS A 136 8.04 -10.77 -11.51
C CYS A 136 8.39 -9.46 -12.23
N GLU A 137 9.55 -8.88 -11.92
CA GLU A 137 10.08 -7.71 -12.63
C GLU A 137 10.38 -8.04 -14.11
N THR A 138 10.83 -9.26 -14.39
CA THR A 138 11.39 -9.62 -15.70
C THR A 138 10.40 -10.35 -16.61
N CYS A 139 9.35 -10.96 -16.04
CA CYS A 139 8.43 -11.80 -16.79
C CYS A 139 6.99 -11.45 -16.47
N PRO A 140 6.00 -11.93 -17.23
CA PRO A 140 4.59 -11.61 -17.03
C PRO A 140 3.91 -12.42 -15.93
N ASN A 141 4.66 -13.31 -15.25
CA ASN A 141 4.09 -14.19 -14.24
C ASN A 141 3.94 -13.47 -12.90
N SER A 142 2.90 -13.85 -12.17
CA SER A 142 2.73 -13.51 -10.76
C SER A 142 2.52 -14.76 -9.90
N TYR A 143 2.85 -14.64 -8.62
CA TYR A 143 2.87 -15.73 -7.65
C TYR A 143 2.16 -15.27 -6.37
N CYS A 144 1.45 -16.17 -5.71
CA CYS A 144 0.99 -15.92 -4.34
C CYS A 144 2.12 -16.22 -3.34
N GLU A 145 1.94 -15.83 -2.09
CA GLU A 145 2.86 -16.11 -0.98
C GLU A 145 3.28 -17.60 -0.90
N ASP A 146 2.34 -18.53 -1.07
CA ASP A 146 2.64 -19.96 -0.98
C ASP A 146 3.36 -20.54 -2.21
N CYS A 147 3.35 -19.83 -3.33
CA CYS A 147 3.83 -20.34 -4.63
C CYS A 147 5.04 -19.55 -5.15
N LEU A 148 5.74 -18.84 -4.26
CA LEU A 148 6.97 -18.15 -4.58
C LEU A 148 8.05 -19.16 -5.02
N PRO A 149 8.83 -18.86 -6.08
CA PRO A 149 9.96 -19.70 -6.47
C PRO A 149 10.99 -19.83 -5.34
N ALA A 150 11.66 -20.98 -5.21
CA ALA A 150 12.62 -21.20 -4.12
C ALA A 150 13.79 -20.17 -4.08
N GLU A 151 14.23 -19.67 -5.25
CA GLU A 151 15.30 -18.69 -5.38
C GLU A 151 14.77 -17.30 -5.83
N HIS A 152 13.90 -16.69 -5.03
CA HIS A 152 13.40 -15.33 -5.27
C HIS A 152 14.05 -14.32 -4.34
N HIS A 153 14.29 -13.11 -4.84
CA HIS A 153 14.57 -11.95 -3.98
C HIS A 153 13.46 -10.92 -4.12
N PHE A 154 13.10 -10.28 -3.01
CA PHE A 154 12.11 -9.21 -3.01
C PHE A 154 12.76 -7.91 -3.48
N VAL A 155 12.19 -7.36 -4.54
CA VAL A 155 12.51 -6.05 -5.09
C VAL A 155 11.41 -5.10 -4.60
N GLY A 156 11.78 -4.19 -3.70
CA GLY A 156 10.84 -3.23 -3.12
C GLY A 156 10.24 -2.27 -4.16
N GLU A 157 11.07 -1.83 -5.12
CA GLU A 157 10.66 -0.96 -6.20
C GLU A 157 11.39 -1.33 -7.50
N CYS A 158 10.63 -1.58 -8.56
CA CYS A 158 11.19 -1.76 -9.89
C CYS A 158 11.57 -0.39 -10.46
N LYS A 159 12.88 -0.10 -10.52
CA LYS A 159 13.42 1.20 -11.00
C LYS A 159 12.81 1.63 -12.33
N ARG A 160 12.73 0.68 -13.27
CA ARG A 160 12.18 0.88 -14.62
C ARG A 160 10.71 1.32 -14.62
N TRP A 161 9.91 0.84 -13.68
CA TRP A 161 8.51 1.25 -13.58
C TRP A 161 8.36 2.57 -12.83
N ALA A 162 9.22 2.80 -11.83
CA ALA A 162 9.28 4.09 -11.14
C ALA A 162 9.59 5.25 -12.10
N GLU A 163 10.51 5.03 -13.05
CA GLU A 163 10.85 5.99 -14.12
C GLU A 163 9.65 6.36 -15.00
N LEU A 164 8.72 5.44 -15.22
CA LEU A 164 7.47 5.67 -15.95
C LEU A 164 6.40 6.39 -15.12
N GLY A 165 6.73 6.85 -13.90
CA GLY A 165 5.80 7.48 -12.98
C GLY A 165 4.88 6.48 -12.27
N TYR A 166 5.16 5.18 -12.35
CA TYR A 166 4.37 4.16 -11.65
C TYR A 166 4.69 4.14 -10.16
N ALA A 167 4.06 5.05 -9.43
CA ALA A 167 4.00 4.97 -7.97
C ALA A 167 2.95 3.92 -7.57
N THR A 168 3.41 2.78 -7.05
CA THR A 168 2.52 1.76 -6.50
C THR A 168 1.82 2.35 -5.28
N ARG A 169 0.54 2.72 -5.41
CA ARG A 169 -0.26 3.25 -4.29
C ARG A 169 -0.44 2.25 -3.15
N VAL A 170 -0.09 0.98 -3.39
CA VAL A 170 -0.06 -0.08 -2.39
C VAL A 170 1.41 -0.43 -2.18
N ALA A 171 1.97 0.01 -1.05
CA ALA A 171 3.32 -0.34 -0.66
C ALA A 171 3.36 -1.75 -0.05
N PRO A 172 4.38 -2.56 -0.33
CA PRO A 172 5.17 -2.58 -1.58
C PRO A 172 4.44 -3.46 -2.61
N ALA A 173 4.34 -3.02 -3.86
CA ALA A 173 4.25 -3.98 -4.94
C ALA A 173 5.58 -4.73 -4.94
N SER A 174 5.65 -5.79 -4.15
CA SER A 174 6.83 -6.60 -3.95
C SER A 174 7.06 -7.34 -5.25
N PHE A 175 7.92 -6.73 -6.06
CA PHE A 175 8.45 -7.38 -7.23
C PHE A 175 9.32 -8.54 -6.76
N ILE A 176 9.35 -9.59 -7.54
CA ILE A 176 10.34 -10.64 -7.35
C ILE A 176 11.23 -10.70 -8.58
N ALA A 177 12.50 -10.94 -8.35
CA ALA A 177 13.43 -11.30 -9.41
C ALA A 177 14.20 -12.58 -9.03
N PRO A 178 14.62 -13.38 -10.02
CA PRO A 178 15.40 -14.59 -9.77
C PRO A 178 16.81 -14.22 -9.27
N LEU A 179 17.36 -15.00 -8.34
CA LEU A 179 18.70 -14.79 -7.77
C LEU A 179 19.86 -15.09 -8.75
N THR A 180 19.60 -15.84 -9.83
CA THR A 180 20.64 -16.34 -10.74
C THR A 180 20.42 -15.85 -12.18
N VAL A 181 21.17 -14.81 -12.56
CA VAL A 181 21.45 -14.32 -13.93
C VAL A 181 20.24 -13.71 -14.70
N PRO A 182 20.40 -12.55 -15.38
CA PRO A 182 19.37 -11.97 -16.27
C PRO A 182 18.97 -12.84 -17.49
N SER A 183 19.52 -14.06 -17.60
CA SER A 183 19.32 -15.01 -18.69
C SER A 183 18.62 -16.31 -18.29
N LEU A 184 18.36 -16.56 -17.00
CA LEU A 184 17.64 -17.75 -16.51
C LEU A 184 16.28 -17.32 -15.96
N PRO A 185 15.30 -17.20 -16.85
CA PRO A 185 14.00 -16.69 -16.46
C PRO A 185 13.24 -17.76 -15.66
N CYS A 186 12.44 -17.36 -14.66
CA CYS A 186 11.74 -18.26 -13.71
C CYS A 186 11.24 -19.55 -14.40
N SER A 187 11.56 -20.74 -13.87
CA SER A 187 11.44 -22.11 -14.44
C SER A 187 10.53 -22.38 -15.67
N ARG A 188 9.43 -21.67 -15.91
CA ARG A 188 8.60 -21.71 -17.13
C ARG A 188 9.06 -20.78 -18.28
N CYS A 189 9.97 -19.86 -18.07
CA CYS A 189 10.44 -18.98 -19.14
C CYS A 189 11.48 -19.65 -20.06
N ILE A 190 12.13 -20.73 -19.59
CA ILE A 190 12.90 -21.65 -20.45
C ILE A 190 11.97 -22.29 -21.49
N THR A 191 10.76 -22.71 -21.10
CA THR A 191 9.80 -23.31 -22.06
C THR A 191 9.24 -22.34 -23.09
N LEU A 192 9.14 -21.04 -22.77
CA LEU A 192 8.66 -20.03 -23.72
C LEU A 192 9.72 -19.59 -24.74
N ARG A 193 11.01 -19.58 -24.35
CA ARG A 193 12.13 -19.39 -25.29
C ARG A 193 12.36 -20.63 -26.17
N LEU A 194 12.23 -21.84 -25.63
CA LEU A 194 12.42 -23.08 -26.40
C LEU A 194 11.26 -23.40 -27.36
N ARG A 195 10.00 -23.12 -27.00
CA ARG A 195 8.85 -23.32 -27.91
C ARG A 195 8.90 -22.46 -29.17
N ARG A 196 9.58 -21.31 -29.14
CA ARG A 196 9.74 -20.43 -30.31
C ARG A 196 10.93 -20.77 -31.22
N ARG A 197 11.91 -21.54 -30.74
CA ARG A 197 12.96 -22.07 -31.63
C ARG A 197 12.41 -23.16 -32.57
N LEU A 198 11.27 -23.77 -32.23
CA LEU A 198 10.62 -24.80 -33.04
C LEU A 198 9.57 -24.25 -34.02
N VAL A 199 9.02 -23.04 -33.80
CA VAL A 199 7.99 -22.44 -34.67
C VAL A 199 8.58 -21.53 -35.75
N VAL A 200 9.85 -21.10 -35.62
CA VAL A 200 10.53 -20.25 -36.62
C VAL A 200 11.39 -21.09 -37.60
N VAL A 201 11.36 -22.43 -37.52
CA VAL A 201 12.11 -23.35 -38.39
C VAL A 201 11.17 -24.31 -39.14
N GLN A 202 9.99 -23.85 -39.55
CA GLN A 202 9.14 -24.54 -40.52
C GLN A 202 8.64 -23.56 -41.59
#